data_AF-A0A8S3F3K7-F1
#
_entry.id   AF-A0A8S3F3K7-F1
#
_cell.length_a   1.000
_cell.length_b   1.000
_cell.length_c   1.000
_cell.angle_alpha   90.00
_cell.angle_beta   90.00
_cell.angle_gamma   90.00
#
_symmetry.space_group_name_H-M   'P 1'
#
loop_
_entity.id
_entity.type
_entity.pdbx_description
1 polymer ?
#
loop_
_entity_poly.entity_id
_entity_poly.type
_entity_poly.pdbx_seq_one_letter_code
_entity_poly.pdbx_strand_id
1 'polypeptide(L)'
;RTIKNRLKNFLGFPKSINSEYIIDDEQCSWSSNTLLCATVFLEDAVNYQCITHKITEKYLLIHRWFSSPMIKKIHQIMLITNLCLAFFERPSSFSETSDVRDKPHRINFPFFILMIVEGVTLVWFSIYIFAKIMCVGIKQIQRRFWIIIFLIVVIYSSCEWFVMLVFLNQLYHGIRLRRIFRPVFMIESSPLMKKAFQALNANSLTIIASISLALIHILFFAAMAMFLFPRSDVYDHKKKSIFT
;
A
#
# COMPACT_ATOMS: atom_id res chain seq x y z
N ARG A 1 24.54 -12.40 53.77
CA ARG A 1 24.65 -13.63 52.93
C ARG A 1 23.29 -14.30 52.63
N THR A 2 22.22 -13.96 53.35
CA THR A 2 20.94 -14.69 53.33
C THR A 2 19.89 -14.16 52.33
N ILE A 3 19.93 -12.86 51.97
CA ILE A 3 18.94 -12.25 51.06
C ILE A 3 19.30 -12.51 49.58
N LYS A 4 20.59 -12.50 49.24
CA LYS A 4 21.09 -12.71 47.87
C LYS A 4 20.77 -14.11 47.32
N ASN A 5 20.67 -15.11 48.20
CA ASN A 5 20.33 -16.48 47.81
C ASN A 5 18.82 -16.69 47.62
N ARG A 6 17.96 -15.96 48.34
CA ARG A 6 16.50 -15.99 48.10
C ARG A 6 16.12 -15.35 46.76
N LEU A 7 16.79 -14.25 46.39
CA LEU A 7 16.59 -13.59 45.08
C LEU A 7 17.02 -14.46 43.89
N LYS A 8 18.09 -15.25 44.03
CA LYS A 8 18.54 -16.19 42.99
C LYS A 8 17.54 -17.32 42.72
N ASN A 9 16.89 -17.84 43.76
CA ASN A 9 15.89 -18.90 43.61
C ASN A 9 14.55 -18.38 43.08
N PHE A 10 14.22 -17.10 43.32
CA PHE A 10 12.98 -16.49 42.83
C PHE A 10 13.06 -16.07 41.35
N LEU A 11 14.26 -15.73 40.86
CA LEU A 11 14.45 -15.22 39.50
C LEU A 11 14.87 -16.28 38.47
N GLY A 12 14.93 -17.57 38.84
CA GLY A 12 15.13 -18.66 37.87
C GLY A 12 16.36 -18.52 36.96
N PHE A 13 17.40 -17.80 37.41
CA PHE A 13 18.61 -17.67 36.62
C PHE A 13 19.36 -19.01 36.61
N PRO A 14 19.62 -19.62 35.44
CA PRO A 14 20.40 -20.84 35.38
C PRO A 14 21.81 -20.59 35.91
N LYS A 15 22.32 -21.57 36.68
CA LYS A 15 23.72 -21.64 37.12
C LYS A 15 24.63 -21.44 35.90
N SER A 16 25.71 -20.69 36.07
CA SER A 16 26.78 -20.55 35.08
C SER A 16 27.26 -21.93 34.62
N ILE A 17 26.98 -22.27 33.37
CA ILE A 17 27.47 -23.48 32.72
C ILE A 17 28.81 -23.12 32.12
N ASN A 18 29.89 -23.49 32.82
CA ASN A 18 31.13 -23.81 32.15
C ASN A 18 30.93 -25.20 31.53
N SER A 19 30.69 -25.29 30.23
CA SER A 19 30.91 -26.54 29.50
C SER A 19 31.48 -26.25 28.13
N GLU A 20 32.76 -26.57 28.00
CA GLU A 20 33.41 -26.93 26.75
C GLU A 20 32.63 -28.14 26.20
N TYR A 21 31.75 -27.90 25.23
CA TYR A 21 30.91 -28.93 24.63
C TYR A 21 31.45 -29.18 23.22
N ILE A 22 32.09 -30.32 23.04
CA ILE A 22 32.40 -30.87 21.72
C ILE A 22 31.06 -31.22 21.09
N ILE A 23 30.72 -30.54 20.00
CA ILE A 23 29.43 -30.68 19.31
C ILE A 23 29.59 -31.79 18.27
N ASP A 24 28.94 -32.93 18.50
CA ASP A 24 28.77 -33.98 17.48
C ASP A 24 27.94 -33.44 16.30
N ASP A 25 28.36 -33.74 15.08
CA ASP A 25 27.83 -33.16 13.82
C ASP A 25 26.31 -33.32 13.65
N GLU A 26 25.71 -34.37 14.21
CA GLU A 26 24.27 -34.64 14.11
C GLU A 26 23.45 -33.75 15.07
N GLN A 27 24.00 -33.41 16.24
CA GLN A 27 23.38 -32.51 17.21
C GLN A 27 23.56 -31.03 16.82
N CYS A 28 24.60 -30.74 16.03
CA CYS A 28 24.85 -29.43 15.41
C CYS A 28 23.75 -29.02 14.41
N SER A 29 23.14 -29.98 13.70
CA SER A 29 22.08 -29.69 12.71
C SER A 29 20.77 -29.23 13.38
N TRP A 30 20.41 -29.82 14.52
CA TRP A 30 19.26 -29.41 15.33
C TRP A 30 19.53 -28.11 16.10
N SER A 31 20.76 -27.93 16.59
CA SER A 31 21.17 -26.69 17.28
C SER A 31 21.21 -25.50 16.30
N SER A 32 21.68 -25.70 15.08
CA SER A 32 21.78 -24.65 14.06
C SER A 32 20.41 -24.15 13.63
N ASN A 33 19.46 -25.08 13.41
CA ASN A 33 18.09 -24.75 13.05
C ASN A 33 17.33 -24.04 14.19
N THR A 34 17.54 -24.46 15.44
CA THR A 34 16.94 -23.82 16.61
C THR A 34 17.55 -22.45 16.89
N LEU A 35 18.86 -22.28 16.71
CA LEU A 35 19.55 -20.99 16.81
C LEU A 35 19.05 -20.02 15.74
N LEU A 36 18.93 -20.47 14.47
CA LEU A 36 18.37 -19.66 13.40
C LEU A 36 16.95 -19.18 13.74
N CYS A 37 16.09 -20.09 14.21
CA CYS A 37 14.72 -19.75 14.62
C CYS A 37 14.70 -18.70 15.75
N ALA A 38 15.51 -18.92 16.80
CA ALA A 38 15.63 -17.99 17.92
C ALA A 38 16.11 -16.60 17.48
N THR A 39 17.09 -16.53 16.58
CA THR A 39 17.60 -15.25 16.06
C THR A 39 16.54 -14.49 15.25
N VAL A 40 15.77 -15.18 14.40
CA VAL A 40 14.70 -14.57 13.61
C VAL A 40 13.58 -14.05 14.52
N PHE A 41 13.19 -14.80 15.54
CA PHE A 41 12.17 -14.31 16.50
C PHE A 41 12.65 -13.11 17.32
N LEU A 42 13.93 -13.09 17.69
CA LEU A 42 14.51 -11.94 18.37
C LEU A 42 14.54 -10.71 17.44
N GLU A 43 14.92 -10.89 16.17
CA GLU A 43 14.92 -9.83 15.15
C GLU A 43 13.49 -9.31 14.90
N ASP A 44 12.50 -10.19 14.80
CA ASP A 44 11.09 -9.82 14.63
C ASP A 44 10.55 -9.07 15.85
N ALA A 45 10.92 -9.48 17.07
CA ALA A 45 10.52 -8.81 18.30
C ALA A 45 11.09 -7.39 18.40
N VAL A 46 12.38 -7.21 18.06
CA VAL A 46 13.02 -5.89 18.01
C VAL A 46 12.36 -4.99 16.95
N ASN A 47 11.93 -5.58 15.83
CA ASN A 47 11.27 -4.86 14.73
C ASN A 47 9.74 -4.79 14.86
N TYR A 48 9.15 -5.22 15.99
CA TYR A 48 7.71 -5.26 16.23
C TYR A 48 6.90 -5.97 15.12
N GLN A 49 7.44 -7.04 14.57
CA GLN A 49 6.81 -7.84 13.53
C GLN A 49 6.06 -9.03 14.12
N CYS A 50 4.95 -9.41 13.49
CA CYS A 50 4.18 -10.58 13.92
C CYS A 50 4.80 -11.87 13.36
N ILE A 51 4.94 -12.89 14.22
CA ILE A 51 5.43 -14.22 13.85
C ILE A 51 4.34 -14.96 13.07
N THR A 52 4.45 -14.97 11.74
CA THR A 52 3.51 -15.69 10.86
C THR A 52 4.18 -16.45 9.72
N HIS A 53 5.51 -16.53 9.73
CA HIS A 53 6.22 -17.29 8.71
C HIS A 53 6.30 -18.78 9.08
N LYS A 54 6.47 -19.65 8.09
CA LYS A 54 6.72 -21.08 8.31
C LYS A 54 8.06 -21.29 9.00
N ILE A 55 8.10 -22.17 10.00
CA ILE A 55 9.31 -22.53 10.74
C ILE A 55 10.01 -23.66 9.98
N THR A 56 10.63 -23.33 8.86
CA THR A 56 11.54 -24.23 8.13
C THR A 56 12.75 -23.43 7.73
N GLU A 57 13.94 -24.03 7.83
CA GLU A 57 15.24 -23.39 7.58
C GLU A 57 15.25 -22.53 6.30
N LYS A 58 14.86 -23.12 5.16
CA LYS A 58 14.82 -22.42 3.86
C LYS A 58 13.93 -21.19 3.88
N TYR A 59 12.73 -21.29 4.46
CA TYR A 59 11.78 -20.18 4.52
C TYR A 59 12.22 -19.10 5.52
N LEU A 60 12.91 -19.48 6.60
CA LEU A 60 13.49 -18.55 7.57
C LEU A 60 14.63 -17.73 6.95
N LEU A 61 15.51 -18.36 6.16
CA LEU A 61 16.58 -17.67 5.43
C LEU A 61 16.01 -16.68 4.42
N ILE A 62 15.01 -17.09 3.65
CA ILE A 62 14.30 -16.21 2.71
C ILE A 62 13.65 -15.05 3.46
N HIS A 63 12.94 -15.34 4.57
CA HIS A 63 12.31 -14.31 5.40
C HIS A 63 13.33 -13.28 5.91
N ARG A 64 14.46 -13.74 6.45
CA ARG A 64 15.54 -12.88 6.94
C ARG A 64 16.14 -12.03 5.82
N TRP A 65 16.35 -12.60 4.64
CA TRP A 65 16.85 -11.86 3.48
C TRP A 65 15.87 -10.77 3.05
N PHE A 66 14.58 -11.08 2.89
CA PHE A 66 13.55 -10.10 2.53
C PHE A 66 13.24 -9.08 3.64
N SER A 67 13.50 -9.41 4.90
CA SER A 67 13.38 -8.49 6.03
C SER A 67 14.59 -7.58 6.19
N SER A 68 15.67 -7.81 5.43
CA SER A 68 16.86 -6.96 5.48
C SER A 68 16.52 -5.48 5.22
N PRO A 69 17.23 -4.55 5.88
CA PRO A 69 16.95 -3.12 5.73
C PRO A 69 17.18 -2.64 4.30
N MET A 70 18.10 -3.27 3.56
CA MET A 70 18.38 -2.94 2.17
C MET A 70 17.20 -3.27 1.26
N ILE A 71 16.63 -4.48 1.36
CA ILE A 71 15.49 -4.88 0.53
C ILE A 71 14.24 -4.05 0.87
N LYS A 72 14.01 -3.75 2.15
CA LYS A 72 12.93 -2.82 2.58
C LYS A 72 13.09 -1.44 1.94
N LYS A 73 14.31 -0.88 1.92
CA LYS A 73 14.62 0.40 1.27
C LYS A 73 14.42 0.35 -0.25
N ILE A 74 14.91 -0.69 -0.93
CA ILE A 74 14.71 -0.86 -2.38
C ILE A 74 13.21 -0.93 -2.70
N HIS A 75 12.44 -1.68 -1.91
CA HIS A 75 11.00 -1.76 -2.08
C HIS A 75 10.33 -0.38 -1.91
N GLN A 76 10.75 0.43 -0.93
CA GLN A 76 10.27 1.81 -0.79
C GLN A 76 10.65 2.69 -1.99
N ILE A 77 11.86 2.57 -2.52
CA ILE A 77 12.30 3.33 -3.71
C ILE A 77 11.45 2.94 -4.93
N MET A 78 11.15 1.65 -5.12
CA MET A 78 10.29 1.18 -6.23
C MET A 78 8.85 1.70 -6.09
N LEU A 79 8.32 1.77 -4.86
CA LEU A 79 7.02 2.40 -4.58
C LEU A 79 7.02 3.87 -4.99
N ILE A 80 7.99 4.63 -4.50
CA ILE A 80 8.13 6.06 -4.83
C ILE A 80 8.27 6.25 -6.34
N THR A 81 9.10 5.44 -7.00
CA THR A 81 9.29 5.47 -8.46
C THR A 81 7.98 5.27 -9.20
N ASN A 82 7.18 4.28 -8.81
CA ASN A 82 5.87 4.00 -9.42
C ASN A 82 4.86 5.14 -9.20
N LEU A 83 4.87 5.80 -8.03
CA LEU A 83 4.05 6.99 -7.78
C LEU A 83 4.53 8.19 -8.61
N CYS A 84 5.85 8.45 -8.64
CA CYS A 84 6.46 9.52 -9.41
C CYS A 84 6.22 9.37 -10.91
N LEU A 85 6.08 8.14 -11.42
CA LEU A 85 5.80 7.88 -12.83
C LEU A 85 4.53 8.61 -13.32
N ALA A 86 3.57 8.88 -12.42
CA ALA A 86 2.37 9.64 -12.75
C ALA A 86 2.65 11.07 -13.26
N PHE A 87 3.73 11.71 -12.81
CA PHE A 87 4.11 13.07 -13.26
C PHE A 87 4.63 13.10 -14.70
N PHE A 88 5.25 12.01 -15.15
CA PHE A 88 5.84 11.89 -16.49
C PHE A 88 4.84 11.39 -17.54
N GLU A 89 3.79 10.70 -17.10
CA GLU A 89 2.73 10.20 -17.97
C GLU A 89 1.78 11.32 -18.44
N ARG A 90 1.02 11.09 -19.53
CA ARG A 90 0.03 12.06 -19.98
C ARG A 90 -1.22 12.11 -19.06
N PRO A 91 -1.73 13.30 -18.72
CA PRO A 91 -1.15 14.62 -19.00
C PRO A 91 0.11 14.86 -18.16
N SER A 92 1.22 15.22 -18.81
CA SER A 92 2.47 15.49 -18.09
C SER A 92 2.33 16.75 -17.24
N SER A 93 2.88 16.71 -16.04
CA SER A 93 2.88 17.84 -15.10
C SER A 93 4.06 18.79 -15.31
N PHE A 94 4.93 18.51 -16.27
CA PHE A 94 6.04 19.38 -16.66
C PHE A 94 5.54 20.49 -17.58
N SER A 95 5.10 21.58 -16.97
CA SER A 95 4.88 22.87 -17.61
C SER A 95 5.36 23.98 -16.68
N GLU A 96 5.82 25.08 -17.27
CA GLU A 96 6.31 26.25 -16.54
C GLU A 96 5.20 26.93 -15.73
N THR A 97 3.98 26.97 -16.30
CA THR A 97 2.78 27.47 -15.63
C THR A 97 1.68 26.40 -15.62
N SER A 98 0.82 26.48 -14.62
CA SER A 98 -0.42 25.67 -14.55
C SER A 98 -1.65 26.46 -15.02
N ASP A 99 -1.49 27.74 -15.39
CA ASP A 99 -2.60 28.55 -15.88
C ASP A 99 -3.12 27.99 -17.23
N VAL A 100 -4.43 27.78 -17.29
CA VAL A 100 -5.14 27.28 -18.47
C VAL A 100 -5.11 28.32 -19.59
N ARG A 101 -5.01 29.61 -19.25
CA ARG A 101 -4.96 30.72 -20.19
C ARG A 101 -3.69 30.67 -21.04
N ASP A 102 -2.58 30.33 -20.43
CA ASP A 102 -1.26 30.42 -21.06
C ASP A 102 -0.90 29.19 -21.92
N LYS A 103 -1.78 28.17 -22.00
CA LYS A 103 -1.60 26.90 -22.75
C LYS A 103 -0.13 26.51 -22.98
N PRO A 104 0.68 26.37 -21.91
CA PRO A 104 2.11 26.16 -22.06
C PRO A 104 2.38 24.82 -22.76
N HIS A 105 3.44 24.80 -23.56
CA HIS A 105 3.89 23.58 -24.23
C HIS A 105 4.29 22.53 -23.18
N ARG A 106 3.58 21.39 -23.16
CA ARG A 106 3.87 20.30 -22.22
C ARG A 106 4.90 19.36 -22.81
N ILE A 107 6.00 19.15 -22.10
CA ILE A 107 7.03 18.20 -22.50
C ILE A 107 6.42 16.80 -22.42
N ASN A 108 6.43 16.10 -23.56
CA ASN A 108 5.95 14.73 -23.66
C ASN A 108 7.15 13.77 -23.68
N PHE A 109 7.24 12.91 -22.67
CA PHE A 109 8.25 11.85 -22.66
C PHE A 109 7.89 10.74 -23.65
N PRO A 110 8.89 10.09 -24.26
CA PRO A 110 8.66 8.96 -25.14
C PRO A 110 7.97 7.83 -24.37
N PHE A 111 6.88 7.36 -24.94
CA PHE A 111 5.98 6.38 -24.32
C PHE A 111 6.71 5.10 -23.88
N PHE A 112 7.62 4.62 -24.72
CA PHE A 112 8.35 3.37 -24.52
C PHE A 112 9.18 3.36 -23.22
N ILE A 113 9.83 4.48 -22.88
CA ILE A 113 10.65 4.57 -21.66
C ILE A 113 9.78 4.41 -20.41
N LEU A 114 8.63 5.08 -20.38
CA LEU A 114 7.70 4.99 -19.25
C LEU A 114 7.14 3.57 -19.10
N MET A 115 6.84 2.91 -20.22
CA MET A 115 6.36 1.53 -20.22
C MET A 115 7.41 0.55 -19.67
N ILE A 116 8.70 0.73 -20.00
CA ILE A 116 9.79 -0.10 -19.45
C ILE A 116 9.93 0.13 -17.95
N VAL A 117 10.02 1.38 -17.51
CA VAL A 117 10.17 1.71 -16.09
C VAL A 117 8.99 1.14 -15.29
N GLU A 118 7.76 1.29 -15.80
CA GLU A 118 6.58 0.68 -15.20
C GLU A 118 6.70 -0.85 -15.11
N GLY A 119 7.09 -1.50 -16.22
CA GLY A 119 7.28 -2.95 -16.26
C GLY A 119 8.28 -3.45 -15.22
N VAL A 120 9.42 -2.78 -15.07
CA VAL A 120 10.45 -3.11 -14.06
C VAL A 120 9.88 -3.03 -12.64
N THR A 121 9.13 -1.97 -12.33
CA THR A 121 8.49 -1.83 -11.00
C THR A 121 7.45 -2.92 -10.73
N LEU A 122 6.67 -3.32 -11.74
CA LEU A 122 5.66 -4.39 -11.59
C LEU A 122 6.28 -5.77 -11.42
N VAL A 123 7.38 -6.06 -12.13
CA VAL A 123 8.15 -7.29 -11.94
C VAL A 123 8.70 -7.36 -10.52
N TRP A 124 9.24 -6.25 -10.00
CA TRP A 124 9.71 -6.18 -8.63
C TRP A 124 8.59 -6.45 -7.61
N PHE A 125 7.41 -5.82 -7.77
CA PHE A 125 6.27 -6.06 -6.88
C PHE A 125 5.78 -7.51 -6.95
N SER A 126 5.83 -8.14 -8.12
CA SER A 126 5.47 -9.54 -8.33
C SER A 126 6.42 -10.49 -7.57
N ILE A 127 7.73 -10.28 -7.68
CA ILE A 127 8.72 -11.05 -6.93
C ILE A 127 8.53 -10.84 -5.42
N TYR A 128 8.30 -9.60 -5.00
CA TYR A 128 8.14 -9.27 -3.59
C TYR A 128 6.90 -9.93 -2.96
N ILE A 129 5.75 -9.88 -3.63
CA ILE A 129 4.53 -10.56 -3.14
C ILE A 129 4.69 -12.07 -3.17
N PHE A 130 5.33 -12.62 -4.19
CA PHE A 130 5.59 -14.06 -4.28
C PHE A 130 6.43 -14.56 -3.10
N ALA A 131 7.52 -13.87 -2.77
CA ALA A 131 8.34 -14.18 -1.60
C ALA A 131 7.54 -14.09 -0.28
N LYS A 132 6.70 -13.06 -0.14
CA LYS A 132 5.83 -12.88 1.03
C LYS A 132 4.82 -14.03 1.18
N ILE A 133 4.20 -14.46 0.07
CA ILE A 133 3.26 -15.59 0.02
C ILE A 133 3.97 -16.90 0.41
N MET A 134 5.18 -17.13 -0.13
CA MET A 134 5.98 -18.32 0.19
C MET A 134 6.31 -18.40 1.69
N CYS A 135 6.63 -17.27 2.32
CA CYS A 135 6.97 -17.21 3.74
C CYS A 135 5.76 -17.44 4.68
N VAL A 136 4.61 -16.82 4.41
CA VAL A 136 3.44 -16.81 5.33
C VAL A 136 2.58 -18.08 5.25
N GLY A 137 2.59 -18.78 4.11
CA GLY A 137 1.81 -20.00 3.91
C GLY A 137 0.32 -19.77 3.58
N ILE A 138 -0.22 -20.61 2.70
CA ILE A 138 -1.50 -20.41 2.01
C ILE A 138 -2.69 -20.23 2.97
N LYS A 139 -2.79 -21.06 4.02
CA LYS A 139 -3.90 -20.98 4.99
C LYS A 139 -3.93 -19.68 5.80
N GLN A 140 -2.76 -19.10 6.07
CA GLN A 140 -2.66 -17.86 6.83
C GLN A 140 -2.89 -16.63 5.95
N ILE A 141 -2.57 -16.73 4.65
CA ILE A 141 -2.79 -15.65 3.67
C ILE A 141 -4.27 -15.33 3.53
N GLN A 142 -5.15 -16.34 3.51
CA GLN A 142 -6.60 -16.14 3.43
C GLN A 142 -7.14 -15.28 4.57
N ARG A 143 -6.50 -15.32 5.75
CA ARG A 143 -6.88 -14.48 6.89
C ARG A 143 -6.38 -13.04 6.78
N ARG A 144 -5.42 -12.79 5.90
CA ARG A 144 -4.77 -11.48 5.72
C ARG A 144 -5.30 -10.78 4.46
N PHE A 145 -6.45 -10.14 4.62
CA PHE A 145 -7.13 -9.37 3.57
C PHE A 145 -6.21 -8.46 2.75
N TRP A 146 -5.30 -7.73 3.42
CA TRP A 146 -4.35 -6.82 2.80
C TRP A 146 -3.39 -7.47 1.79
N ILE A 147 -2.90 -8.69 2.07
CA ILE A 147 -2.02 -9.43 1.17
C ILE A 147 -2.79 -9.85 -0.09
N ILE A 148 -4.06 -10.22 0.07
CA ILE A 148 -4.95 -10.61 -1.03
C ILE A 148 -5.26 -9.41 -1.93
N ILE A 149 -5.58 -8.25 -1.35
CA ILE A 149 -5.78 -7.02 -2.12
C ILE A 149 -4.53 -6.70 -2.94
N PHE A 150 -3.35 -6.74 -2.30
CA PHE A 150 -2.09 -6.44 -3.01
C PHE A 150 -1.87 -7.41 -4.17
N LEU A 151 -2.10 -8.71 -3.96
CA LEU A 151 -2.00 -9.72 -5.02
C LEU A 151 -2.95 -9.42 -6.19
N ILE A 152 -4.23 -9.14 -5.92
CA ILE A 152 -5.23 -8.82 -6.95
C ILE A 152 -4.79 -7.58 -7.73
N VAL A 153 -4.34 -6.53 -7.04
CA VAL A 153 -3.87 -5.30 -7.67
C VAL A 153 -2.65 -5.55 -8.55
N VAL A 154 -1.67 -6.34 -8.10
CA VAL A 154 -0.50 -6.69 -8.92
C VAL A 154 -0.92 -7.45 -10.19
N ILE A 155 -1.85 -8.41 -10.08
CA ILE A 155 -2.36 -9.18 -11.22
C ILE A 155 -3.06 -8.25 -12.22
N TYR A 156 -4.02 -7.45 -11.74
CA TYR A 156 -4.75 -6.51 -12.58
C TYR A 156 -3.82 -5.52 -13.30
N SER A 157 -2.89 -4.95 -12.54
CA SER A 157 -1.88 -4.02 -13.03
C SER A 157 -0.99 -4.64 -14.10
N SER A 158 -0.60 -5.92 -13.91
CA SER A 158 0.22 -6.66 -14.87
C SER A 158 -0.56 -7.00 -16.15
N CYS A 159 -1.83 -7.40 -16.04
CA CYS A 159 -2.68 -7.66 -17.20
C CYS A 159 -2.88 -6.39 -18.04
N GLU A 160 -3.22 -5.27 -17.40
CA GLU A 160 -3.39 -4.00 -18.12
C GLU A 160 -2.06 -3.54 -18.74
N TRP A 161 -0.91 -3.78 -18.09
CA TRP A 161 0.40 -3.44 -18.65
C TRP A 161 0.72 -4.32 -19.86
N PHE A 162 0.40 -5.61 -19.80
CA PHE A 162 0.57 -6.54 -20.92
C PHE A 162 -0.31 -6.17 -22.12
N VAL A 163 -1.58 -5.82 -21.88
CA VAL A 163 -2.48 -5.29 -22.92
C VAL A 163 -1.87 -4.05 -23.56
N MET A 164 -1.32 -3.14 -22.76
CA MET A 164 -0.69 -1.92 -23.25
C MET A 164 0.59 -2.18 -24.06
N LEU A 165 1.36 -3.21 -23.70
CA LEU A 165 2.53 -3.67 -24.45
C LEU A 165 2.14 -4.28 -25.79
N VAL A 166 1.08 -5.07 -25.86
CA VAL A 166 0.62 -5.70 -27.11
C VAL A 166 -0.03 -4.69 -28.05
N PHE A 167 -0.87 -3.79 -27.53
CA PHE A 167 -1.64 -2.82 -28.31
C PHE A 167 -0.97 -1.44 -28.42
N LEU A 168 0.37 -1.41 -28.37
CA LEU A 168 1.34 -0.29 -28.31
C LEU A 168 0.96 1.08 -28.92
N ASN A 169 0.00 1.15 -29.85
CA ASN A 169 -0.43 2.37 -30.55
C ASN A 169 -1.93 2.72 -30.49
N GLN A 170 -2.85 1.78 -30.19
CA GLN A 170 -4.30 2.03 -30.32
C GLN A 170 -5.00 2.47 -29.02
N LEU A 171 -4.54 2.00 -27.87
CA LEU A 171 -5.19 2.26 -26.57
C LEU A 171 -4.71 3.55 -25.88
N TYR A 172 -3.97 4.40 -26.59
CA TYR A 172 -3.37 5.60 -26.01
C TYR A 172 -4.40 6.59 -25.43
N HIS A 173 -5.62 6.57 -25.94
CA HIS A 173 -6.70 7.49 -25.56
C HIS A 173 -7.63 6.97 -24.44
N GLY A 174 -7.34 5.81 -23.84
CA GLY A 174 -8.14 5.21 -22.79
C GLY A 174 -7.82 5.69 -21.36
N ILE A 175 -8.81 5.58 -20.47
CA ILE A 175 -8.62 5.75 -19.02
C ILE A 175 -7.74 4.60 -18.51
N ARG A 176 -6.58 4.93 -17.93
CA ARG A 176 -5.66 3.94 -17.33
C ARG A 176 -6.12 3.60 -15.91
N LEU A 177 -6.81 2.47 -15.76
CA LEU A 177 -7.39 2.05 -14.48
C LEU A 177 -6.31 1.74 -13.45
N ARG A 178 -5.14 1.26 -13.88
CA ARG A 178 -3.95 1.03 -13.04
C ARG A 178 -3.52 2.22 -12.19
N ARG A 179 -3.72 3.46 -12.65
CA ARG A 179 -3.33 4.67 -11.89
C ARG A 179 -4.08 4.77 -10.57
N ILE A 180 -5.35 4.37 -10.57
CA ILE A 180 -6.23 4.39 -9.39
C ILE A 180 -5.71 3.41 -8.34
N PHE A 181 -5.07 2.33 -8.76
CA PHE A 181 -4.56 1.30 -7.87
C PHE A 181 -3.15 1.56 -7.31
N ARG A 182 -2.37 2.50 -7.88
CA ARG A 182 -1.01 2.79 -7.39
C ARG A 182 -0.91 3.15 -5.91
N PRO A 183 -1.81 3.99 -5.34
CA PRO A 183 -1.79 4.30 -3.91
C PRO A 183 -1.98 3.06 -3.02
N VAL A 184 -2.64 2.01 -3.52
CA VAL A 184 -2.83 0.75 -2.78
C VAL A 184 -1.50 0.08 -2.47
N PHE A 185 -0.51 0.16 -3.37
CA PHE A 185 0.82 -0.37 -3.12
C PHE A 185 1.50 0.33 -1.93
N MET A 186 1.26 1.64 -1.78
CA MET A 186 1.77 2.41 -0.64
C MET A 186 1.06 2.01 0.66
N ILE A 187 -0.27 1.82 0.61
CA ILE A 187 -1.07 1.36 1.77
C ILE A 187 -0.58 0.00 2.25
N GLU A 188 -0.25 -0.92 1.33
CA GLU A 188 0.23 -2.25 1.72
C GLU A 188 1.54 -2.20 2.53
N SER A 189 2.43 -1.27 2.17
CA SER A 189 3.76 -1.16 2.78
C SER A 189 3.76 -0.56 4.19
N SER A 190 2.76 0.26 4.53
CA SER A 190 2.74 1.03 5.79
C SER A 190 1.71 0.47 6.79
N PRO A 191 2.14 -0.03 7.96
CA PRO A 191 1.22 -0.48 9.00
C PRO A 191 0.43 0.69 9.63
N LEU A 192 1.02 1.89 9.67
CA LEU A 192 0.35 3.09 10.19
C LEU A 192 -0.83 3.48 9.30
N MET A 193 -0.63 3.46 7.98
CA MET A 193 -1.67 3.82 7.02
C MET A 193 -2.82 2.81 7.01
N LYS A 194 -2.52 1.52 7.19
CA LYS A 194 -3.55 0.48 7.37
C LYS A 194 -4.40 0.72 8.63
N LYS A 195 -3.77 1.09 9.74
CA LYS A 195 -4.47 1.44 10.98
C LYS A 195 -5.33 2.69 10.79
N ALA A 196 -4.83 3.71 10.10
CA ALA A 196 -5.59 4.91 9.77
C ALA A 196 -6.82 4.58 8.90
N PHE A 197 -6.66 3.73 7.89
CA PHE A 197 -7.76 3.26 7.05
C PHE A 197 -8.78 2.45 7.86
N GLN A 198 -8.32 1.58 8.76
CA GLN A 198 -9.20 0.81 9.63
C GLN A 198 -9.99 1.71 10.58
N ALA A 199 -9.35 2.75 11.14
CA ALA A 199 -10.02 3.74 11.97
C ALA A 199 -11.06 4.55 11.18
N LEU A 200 -10.75 4.93 9.94
CA LEU A 200 -11.69 5.59 9.04
C LEU A 200 -12.89 4.69 8.74
N ASN A 201 -12.64 3.40 8.45
CA ASN A 201 -13.68 2.43 8.16
C ASN A 201 -14.57 2.16 9.38
N ALA A 202 -13.99 2.10 10.58
CA ALA A 202 -14.75 1.93 11.82
C ALA A 202 -15.72 3.09 12.07
N ASN A 203 -15.32 4.32 11.71
CA ASN A 203 -16.14 5.53 11.88
C ASN A 203 -17.04 5.86 10.67
N SER A 204 -17.04 5.00 9.64
CA SER A 204 -17.74 5.25 8.38
C SER A 204 -19.25 5.50 8.57
N LEU A 205 -19.90 4.78 9.49
CA LEU A 205 -21.33 4.93 9.76
C LEU A 205 -21.68 6.35 10.24
N THR A 206 -20.90 6.89 11.18
CA THR A 206 -21.09 8.25 11.70
C THR A 206 -20.82 9.30 10.63
N ILE A 207 -19.78 9.10 9.82
CA ILE A 207 -19.46 10.00 8.70
C ILE A 207 -20.63 10.04 7.71
N ILE A 208 -21.16 8.89 7.30
CA ILE A 208 -22.29 8.80 6.36
C ILE A 208 -23.54 9.47 6.93
N ALA A 209 -23.84 9.28 8.22
CA ALA A 209 -24.98 9.93 8.87
C ALA A 209 -24.83 11.46 8.92
N SER A 210 -23.62 11.96 9.17
CA SER A 210 -23.36 13.41 9.18
C SER A 210 -23.49 14.03 7.78
N ILE A 211 -23.00 13.34 6.75
CA ILE A 211 -23.10 13.79 5.35
C ILE A 211 -24.55 13.76 4.88
N SER A 212 -25.32 12.72 5.23
CA SER A 212 -26.74 12.65 4.83
C SER A 212 -27.56 13.75 5.49
N LEU A 213 -27.33 14.05 6.77
CA LEU A 213 -27.98 15.17 7.45
C LEU A 213 -27.60 16.51 6.79
N ALA A 214 -26.31 16.73 6.50
CA ALA A 214 -25.86 17.93 5.81
C ALA A 214 -26.50 18.08 4.41
N LEU A 215 -26.64 16.98 3.67
CA LEU A 215 -27.29 16.96 2.36
C LEU A 215 -28.77 17.35 2.48
N ILE A 216 -29.50 16.81 3.47
CA ILE A 216 -30.90 17.16 3.72
C ILE A 216 -31.02 18.66 4.04
N HIS A 217 -30.13 19.22 4.85
CA HIS A 217 -30.11 20.66 5.14
C HIS A 217 -29.90 21.49 3.87
N ILE A 218 -28.90 21.14 3.05
CA ILE A 218 -28.62 21.84 1.79
C ILE A 218 -29.84 21.79 0.86
N LEU A 219 -30.49 20.63 0.73
CA LEU A 219 -31.68 20.46 -0.10
C LEU A 219 -32.87 21.28 0.42
N PHE A 220 -33.10 21.29 1.73
CA PHE A 220 -34.17 22.07 2.35
C PHE A 220 -34.00 23.56 2.08
N PHE A 221 -32.81 24.10 2.33
CA PHE A 221 -32.52 25.52 2.09
C PHE A 221 -32.54 25.87 0.60
N ALA A 222 -32.08 24.98 -0.28
CA ALA A 222 -32.17 25.19 -1.72
C ALA A 222 -33.63 25.26 -2.21
N ALA A 223 -34.52 24.40 -1.71
CA ALA A 223 -35.95 24.46 -2.01
C ALA A 223 -36.58 25.76 -1.51
N MET A 224 -36.27 26.15 -0.26
CA MET A 224 -36.73 27.42 0.30
C MET A 224 -36.21 28.64 -0.50
N ALA A 225 -34.96 28.63 -0.93
CA ALA A 225 -34.38 29.68 -1.76
C ALA A 225 -35.06 29.77 -3.14
N MET A 226 -35.41 28.63 -3.74
CA MET A 226 -36.17 28.60 -4.99
C MET A 226 -37.58 29.19 -4.83
N PHE A 227 -38.23 28.98 -3.68
CA PHE A 227 -39.51 29.62 -3.35
C PHE A 227 -39.38 31.13 -3.04
N LEU A 228 -38.29 31.54 -2.39
CA LEU A 228 -38.07 32.93 -1.99
C LEU A 228 -37.57 33.81 -3.16
N PHE A 229 -36.77 33.23 -4.06
CA PHE A 229 -36.22 33.88 -5.25
C PHE A 229 -36.66 33.13 -6.52
N PRO A 230 -37.96 33.11 -6.85
CA PRO A 230 -38.42 32.51 -8.08
C PRO A 230 -37.82 33.27 -9.27
N ARG A 231 -37.39 32.52 -10.28
CA ARG A 231 -36.78 33.09 -11.50
C ARG A 231 -37.78 34.04 -12.18
N SER A 232 -37.38 35.29 -12.39
CA SER A 232 -38.22 36.37 -12.94
C SER A 232 -38.43 36.33 -14.47
N ASP A 233 -37.93 35.31 -15.18
CA ASP A 233 -37.61 35.43 -16.61
C ASP A 233 -38.68 34.92 -17.59
N VAL A 234 -39.97 35.11 -17.28
CA VAL A 234 -41.06 34.77 -18.24
C VAL A 234 -42.07 35.90 -18.45
N TYR A 235 -42.15 36.88 -17.56
CA TYR A 235 -43.14 37.97 -17.70
C TYR A 235 -42.65 39.20 -18.48
N ASP A 236 -41.34 39.36 -18.70
CA ASP A 236 -40.81 40.60 -19.30
C ASP A 236 -40.74 40.56 -20.84
N HIS A 237 -40.62 39.38 -21.45
CA HIS A 237 -40.68 39.24 -22.92
C HIS A 237 -42.08 39.51 -23.49
N LYS A 238 -43.14 39.26 -22.71
CA LYS A 238 -44.52 39.52 -23.14
C LYS A 238 -44.90 41.00 -22.97
N LYS A 239 -44.21 41.74 -22.09
CA LYS A 239 -44.46 43.16 -21.89
C LYS A 239 -43.79 44.02 -22.98
N LYS A 240 -42.63 43.62 -23.48
CA LYS A 240 -41.95 44.34 -24.58
C LYS A 240 -42.66 44.22 -25.94
N SER A 241 -43.36 43.12 -26.23
CA SER A 241 -44.10 42.95 -27.49
C SER A 241 -45.49 43.58 -27.50
N ILE A 242 -45.93 44.17 -26.39
CA ILE A 242 -47.23 44.89 -26.30
C ILE A 242 -47.01 46.41 -26.45
N PHE A 243 -45.76 46.88 -26.35
CA PHE A 243 -45.38 48.30 -26.48
C PHE A 243 -44.52 48.61 -27.73
N THR A 244 -44.48 47.71 -28.71
CA THR A 244 -43.89 47.96 -30.04
C THR A 244 -44.91 47.70 -31.13
#